data_AF-A0A179VBU5-F1
#
_entry.id   AF-A0A179VBU5-F1
#
_cell.length_a   1.000
_cell.length_b   1.000
_cell.length_c   1.000
_cell.angle_alpha   90.00
_cell.angle_beta   90.00
_cell.angle_gamma   90.00
#
_symmetry.space_group_name_H-M   'P 1'
#
loop_
_entity.id
_entity.type
_entity.pdbx_description
1 polymer ?
#
loop_
_entity_poly.entity_id
_entity_poly.type
_entity_poly.pdbx_seq_one_letter_code
_entity_poly.pdbx_strand_id
1 'polypeptide(L)'
;MFQRGDLSRILGTAASGDQPFKPRHRDSIRDAIRVAIKHKFLADGSCSECLVVPSHDIAGGLGNESKPCPVHERKRVLKQAKAQLPLVS
;
A
#
# COMPACT_ATOMS: atom_id res chain seq x y z
N MET A 1 17.35 -5.01 5.89
CA MET A 1 16.25 -5.73 5.20
C MET A 1 14.98 -4.90 5.32
N PHE A 2 14.26 -4.65 4.22
CA PHE A 2 13.05 -3.82 4.21
C PHE A 2 11.82 -4.65 4.60
N GLN A 3 10.88 -4.03 5.31
CA GLN A 3 9.61 -4.66 5.71
C GLN A 3 8.44 -4.17 4.83
N ARG A 4 7.33 -4.89 4.88
CA ARG A 4 6.09 -4.46 4.22
C ARG A 4 5.65 -3.11 4.81
N GLY A 5 5.35 -2.14 3.94
CA GLY A 5 5.01 -0.78 4.35
C GLY A 5 6.19 0.20 4.38
N ASP A 6 7.42 -0.27 4.17
CA ASP A 6 8.63 0.58 4.19
C ASP A 6 8.86 1.38 2.90
N LEU A 7 7.84 1.63 2.08
CA LEU A 7 7.97 2.42 0.84
C LEU A 7 8.64 3.79 1.08
N SER A 8 8.37 4.40 2.22
CA SER A 8 9.01 5.65 2.67
C SER A 8 10.54 5.52 2.77
N ARG A 9 11.05 4.38 3.23
CA ARG A 9 12.49 4.09 3.31
C ARG A 9 13.05 3.63 1.96
N ILE A 10 12.31 2.82 1.21
CA ILE A 10 12.76 2.33 -0.10
C ILE A 10 12.95 3.48 -1.09
N LEU A 11 12.03 4.45 -1.08
CA LEU A 11 12.03 5.61 -1.99
C LEU A 11 12.72 6.84 -1.40
N GLY A 12 13.37 6.69 -0.24
CA GLY A 12 14.11 7.75 0.44
C GLY A 12 15.35 8.21 -0.33
N THR A 13 15.89 9.35 0.08
CA THR A 13 17.15 9.86 -0.47
C THR A 13 18.32 9.23 0.27
N ALA A 14 19.24 8.62 -0.46
CA ALA A 14 20.48 8.07 0.08
C ALA A 14 21.30 9.13 0.83
N ALA A 15 22.10 8.69 1.81
CA ALA A 15 23.06 9.56 2.46
C ALA A 15 24.11 10.06 1.46
N SER A 16 24.56 11.30 1.60
CA SER A 16 25.56 11.91 0.72
C SER A 16 26.43 12.88 1.50
N GLY A 17 27.75 12.60 1.57
CA GLY A 17 28.67 13.32 2.45
C GLY A 17 28.19 13.29 3.89
N ASP A 18 28.02 14.46 4.49
CA ASP A 18 27.52 14.62 5.87
C ASP A 18 25.99 14.54 5.98
N GLN A 19 25.27 14.41 4.87
CA GLN A 19 23.81 14.33 4.91
C GLN A 19 23.35 12.91 5.24
N PRO A 20 22.59 12.70 6.33
CA PRO A 20 22.05 11.39 6.66
C PRO A 20 20.98 10.97 5.66
N PHE A 21 20.72 9.67 5.61
CA PHE A 21 19.61 9.11 4.83
C PHE A 21 18.28 9.78 5.21
N LYS A 22 17.50 10.18 4.21
CA LYS A 22 16.22 10.87 4.41
C LYS A 22 15.06 10.04 3.86
N PRO A 23 14.20 9.45 4.71
CA PRO A 23 13.01 8.76 4.23
C PRO A 23 12.03 9.74 3.57
N ARG A 24 11.26 9.26 2.58
CA ARG A 24 10.17 10.04 1.98
C ARG A 24 9.03 10.21 2.97
N HIS A 25 8.34 11.35 2.89
CA HIS A 25 7.18 11.60 3.72
C HIS A 25 6.05 10.60 3.38
N ARG A 26 5.37 10.09 4.41
CA ARG A 26 4.30 9.08 4.24
C ARG A 26 3.14 9.62 3.40
N ASP A 27 2.81 10.89 3.53
CA ASP A 27 1.75 11.50 2.73
C ASP A 27 2.13 11.57 1.25
N SER A 28 3.39 11.86 0.93
CA SER A 28 3.86 11.84 -0.47
C SER A 28 3.74 10.44 -1.08
N ILE A 29 4.01 9.38 -0.30
CA ILE A 29 3.79 7.99 -0.73
C ILE A 29 2.31 7.73 -0.98
N ARG A 30 1.44 8.14 -0.05
CA ARG A 30 -0.01 7.97 -0.18
C ARG A 30 -0.55 8.69 -1.42
N ASP A 31 -0.09 9.91 -1.68
CA ASP A 31 -0.54 10.70 -2.81
C ASP A 31 -0.02 10.13 -4.13
N ALA A 32 1.23 9.63 -4.17
CA ALA A 32 1.75 8.92 -5.33
C ALA A 32 0.92 7.65 -5.65
N ILE A 33 0.52 6.87 -4.63
CA ILE A 33 -0.35 5.71 -4.82
C ILE A 33 -1.72 6.14 -5.37
N ARG A 34 -2.31 7.22 -4.84
CA ARG A 34 -3.59 7.75 -5.34
C ARG A 34 -3.49 8.18 -6.80
N VAL A 35 -2.40 8.84 -7.18
CA VAL A 35 -2.14 9.24 -8.57
C VAL A 35 -2.00 8.00 -9.45
N ALA A 36 -1.24 6.99 -9.03
CA ALA A 36 -1.09 5.75 -9.79
C ALA A 36 -2.43 5.01 -10.00
N ILE A 37 -3.31 5.00 -8.98
CA ILE A 37 -4.68 4.46 -9.09
C ILE A 37 -5.49 5.26 -10.11
N LYS A 38 -5.46 6.60 -10.01
CA LYS A 38 -6.18 7.50 -10.92
C LYS A 38 -5.78 7.25 -12.38
N HIS A 39 -4.50 6.99 -12.63
CA HIS A 39 -3.96 6.70 -13.95
C HIS A 39 -4.00 5.22 -14.33
N LYS A 40 -4.69 4.37 -13.55
CA LYS A 40 -4.86 2.94 -13.81
C LYS A 40 -3.56 2.12 -13.84
N PHE A 41 -2.47 2.65 -13.28
CA PHE A 41 -1.25 1.86 -13.03
C PHE A 41 -1.40 0.92 -11.82
N LEU A 42 -2.33 1.24 -10.91
CA LEU A 42 -2.67 0.43 -9.74
C LEU A 42 -4.18 0.27 -9.64
N ALA A 43 -4.64 -0.85 -9.07
CA ALA A 43 -6.05 -1.07 -8.77
C ALA A 43 -6.48 -0.33 -7.49
N ASP A 44 -7.78 -0.04 -7.37
CA ASP A 44 -8.37 0.78 -6.29
C ASP A 44 -8.11 0.25 -4.88
N GLY A 45 -7.81 -1.05 -4.73
CA GLY A 45 -7.44 -1.66 -3.45
C GLY A 45 -6.02 -1.30 -2.96
N SER A 46 -5.21 -0.61 -3.75
CA SER A 46 -3.80 -0.39 -3.44
C SER A 46 -3.58 0.54 -2.24
N CYS A 47 -2.55 0.24 -1.46
CA CYS A 47 -2.15 1.02 -0.28
C CYS A 47 -0.64 0.88 -0.03
N SER A 48 -0.11 1.60 0.97
CA SER A 48 1.33 1.60 1.30
C SER A 48 1.91 0.22 1.65
N GLU A 49 1.06 -0.72 2.07
CA GLU A 49 1.45 -2.08 2.43
C GLU A 49 1.22 -3.11 1.31
N CYS A 50 0.40 -2.78 0.30
CA CYS A 50 0.03 -3.69 -0.77
C CYS A 50 -0.29 -2.89 -2.03
N LEU A 51 0.57 -3.02 -3.04
CA LEU A 51 0.38 -2.45 -4.38
C LEU A 51 -0.28 -3.53 -5.26
N VAL A 52 -1.46 -3.25 -5.76
CA VAL A 52 -2.26 -4.19 -6.56
C VAL A 52 -2.18 -3.75 -8.02
N VAL A 53 -1.68 -4.63 -8.88
CA VAL A 53 -1.67 -4.40 -10.33
C VAL A 53 -3.05 -4.75 -10.89
N PRO A 54 -3.59 -3.99 -11.85
CA PRO A 54 -4.86 -4.32 -12.49
C PRO A 54 -4.82 -5.69 -13.20
N SER A 55 -5.89 -6.50 -13.07
CA SER A 55 -5.95 -7.86 -13.64
C SER A 55 -5.76 -7.91 -15.17
N HIS A 56 -6.12 -6.83 -15.88
CA HIS A 56 -5.95 -6.79 -17.35
C HIS A 56 -4.49 -6.60 -17.78
N ASP A 57 -3.60 -6.23 -16.86
CA ASP A 57 -2.20 -5.86 -17.14
C ASP A 57 -1.21 -7.00 -16.78
N ILE A 58 -1.72 -8.13 -16.29
CA ILE A 58 -0.93 -9.34 -15.96
C ILE A 58 -1.59 -10.57 -16.56
N ALA A 59 -0.91 -11.23 -17.51
CA ALA A 59 -1.28 -12.57 -17.98
C ALA A 59 -0.42 -13.63 -17.29
N GLY A 60 -1.00 -14.35 -16.31
CA GLY A 60 -0.32 -15.44 -15.59
C GLY A 60 0.68 -15.00 -14.51
N GLY A 61 0.78 -15.77 -13.42
CA GLY A 61 1.70 -15.48 -12.32
C GLY A 61 1.41 -16.27 -11.04
N LEU A 62 2.26 -16.09 -10.01
CA LEU A 62 2.05 -16.64 -8.67
C LEU A 62 1.01 -15.80 -7.92
N GLY A 63 -0.14 -16.39 -7.62
CA GLY A 63 -1.22 -15.74 -6.90
C GLY A 63 -2.59 -16.22 -7.36
N ASN A 64 -3.63 -15.80 -6.66
CA ASN A 64 -5.00 -15.99 -7.09
C ASN A 64 -5.70 -14.64 -6.99
N GLU A 65 -6.04 -14.05 -8.14
CA GLU A 65 -6.66 -12.73 -8.21
C GLU A 65 -8.02 -12.67 -7.48
N SER A 66 -8.71 -13.80 -7.39
CA SER A 66 -10.00 -13.91 -6.69
C SER A 66 -9.84 -14.06 -5.17
N LYS A 67 -8.62 -14.24 -4.64
CA LYS A 67 -8.37 -14.34 -3.20
C LYS A 67 -7.76 -13.05 -2.66
N PRO A 68 -8.37 -12.41 -1.65
CA PRO A 68 -7.79 -11.22 -1.03
C PRO A 68 -6.45 -11.56 -0.38
N CYS A 69 -5.47 -10.66 -0.50
CA CYS A 69 -4.18 -10.87 0.15
C CYS A 69 -4.32 -10.73 1.68
N PRO A 70 -3.37 -11.24 2.49
CA PRO A 70 -3.44 -11.15 3.95
C PRO A 70 -3.59 -9.71 4.49
N VAL A 71 -3.08 -8.71 3.78
CA VAL A 71 -3.26 -7.29 4.16
C VAL A 71 -4.71 -6.86 3.99
N HIS A 72 -5.32 -7.19 2.85
CA HIS A 72 -6.71 -6.84 2.58
C HIS A 72 -7.67 -7.63 3.46
N GLU A 73 -7.37 -8.89 3.74
CA GLU A 73 -8.13 -9.70 4.70
C GLU A 73 -8.11 -9.06 6.09
N ARG A 74 -6.92 -8.74 6.62
CA ARG A 74 -6.77 -8.05 7.90
C ARG A 74 -7.52 -6.72 7.93
N LYS A 75 -7.42 -5.91 6.86
CA LYS A 75 -8.14 -4.62 6.76
C LYS A 75 -9.65 -4.80 6.70
N ARG A 76 -10.15 -5.84 6.02
CA ARG A 76 -11.57 -6.18 5.97
C ARG A 76 -12.10 -6.52 7.35
N VAL A 77 -11.40 -7.40 8.08
CA VAL A 77 -11.74 -7.78 9.46
C VAL A 77 -11.77 -6.56 10.38
N LEU A 78 -10.75 -5.69 10.33
CA LEU A 78 -10.71 -4.47 11.13
C LEU A 78 -11.86 -3.50 10.80
N LYS A 79 -12.20 -3.35 9.51
CA LYS A 79 -13.32 -2.51 9.08
C LYS A 79 -14.66 -3.05 9.59
N GLN A 80 -14.86 -4.37 9.55
CA GLN A 80 -16.06 -5.03 10.09
C GLN A 80 -16.16 -4.88 11.60
N ALA A 81 -15.07 -5.11 12.33
CA ALA A 81 -15.03 -4.94 13.78
C ALA A 81 -15.38 -3.49 14.18
N LYS A 82 -14.86 -2.50 13.45
CA LYS A 82 -15.18 -1.08 13.70
C LYS A 82 -16.65 -0.75 13.45
N ALA A 83 -17.26 -1.35 12.43
CA ALA A 83 -18.67 -1.14 12.11
C ALA A 83 -19.64 -1.80 13.12
N GLN A 84 -19.16 -2.78 13.89
CA GLN A 84 -19.94 -3.49 14.91
C GLN A 84 -19.78 -2.90 16.33
N LEU A 85 -18.87 -1.94 16.53
CA LEU A 85 -18.78 -1.20 17.79
C LEU A 85 -20.03 -0.33 17.95
N PRO A 86 -20.76 -0.41 19.09
CA PRO A 86 -21.89 0.47 19.34
C PRO A 86 -21.40 1.91 19.35
N LEU A 87 -22.16 2.81 18.72
CA LEU A 87 -22.02 4.25 18.89
C LEU A 87 -22.30 4.55 20.35
N VAL A 88 -21.25 4.66 21.17
CA VAL A 88 -21.38 5.22 22.52
C VAL A 88 -21.65 6.72 22.31
N SER A 89 -22.92 7.10 22.49
CA SER A 89 -23.41 8.48 22.58
C SER A 89 -23.96 8.70 23.98
#